data_AF-A0A183J136-F1
#
_entry.id   AF-A0A183J136-F1
#
_cell.length_a   1.000
_cell.length_b   1.000
_cell.length_c   1.000
_cell.angle_alpha   90.00
_cell.angle_beta   90.00
_cell.angle_gamma   90.00
#
_symmetry.space_group_name_H-M   'P 1'
#
loop_
_entity.id
_entity.type
_entity.pdbx_description
1 polymer ?
#
loop_
_entity_poly.entity_id
_entity_poly.type
_entity_poly.pdbx_seq_one_letter_code
_entity_poly.pdbx_strand_id
1 'polypeptide(L)'
;MLLTHRWSNPMLKPDFESGVRLGIGTFNLLLSALPSRVLKLLEFVGFQGDRKFGLQQLHMTVKMRGSLRHPLAILVCLAWNLIFNAVLGLGDVNLQECSNLLRMLLTDFPTSSLGLFFAGKYAEAKGDIHQAFDMFSKSIQNQSEWRPFHHPCFWELMFCHAFSGQWEEAAKYANLLFVENRWSKSSYAYLTACFLLAHEATGSSTVSIREKITQLMK
;
A
#
# COMPACT_ATOMS: atom_id res chain seq x y z
N MET A 1 -17.95 8.71 27.84
CA MET A 1 -17.23 7.44 28.11
C MET A 1 -15.76 7.67 28.47
N LEU A 2 -14.93 8.26 27.60
CA LEU A 2 -13.50 8.56 27.89
C LEU A 2 -13.26 9.52 29.08
N LEU A 3 -14.07 10.58 29.18
CA LEU A 3 -13.92 11.63 30.20
C LEU A 3 -14.52 11.24 31.56
N THR A 4 -15.45 10.28 31.56
CA THR A 4 -16.21 9.87 32.76
C THR A 4 -15.65 8.60 33.40
N HIS A 5 -14.75 7.88 32.71
CA HIS A 5 -14.12 6.67 33.20
C HIS A 5 -12.91 6.99 34.08
N ARG A 6 -12.81 6.37 35.27
CA ARG A 6 -11.65 6.47 36.14
C ARG A 6 -10.63 5.40 35.73
N TRP A 7 -9.48 5.85 35.24
CA TRP A 7 -8.42 4.98 34.76
C TRP A 7 -7.51 4.57 35.92
N SER A 8 -7.36 3.27 36.14
CA SER A 8 -6.49 2.71 37.19
C SER A 8 -5.00 2.88 36.88
N ASN A 9 -4.63 2.92 35.60
CA ASN A 9 -3.27 3.19 35.15
C ASN A 9 -3.27 4.41 34.21
N PRO A 10 -2.43 5.44 34.47
CA PRO A 10 -2.39 6.66 33.67
C PRO A 10 -1.98 6.43 32.21
N MET A 11 -1.30 5.33 31.89
CA MET A 11 -0.92 4.96 30.51
C MET A 11 -2.08 4.37 29.70
N LEU A 12 -3.10 3.80 30.34
CA LEU A 12 -4.21 3.14 29.65
C LEU A 12 -5.12 4.15 28.92
N LYS A 13 -5.27 5.36 29.47
CA LYS A 13 -6.12 6.38 28.86
C LYS A 13 -5.56 6.85 27.50
N PRO A 14 -4.30 7.31 27.39
CA PRO A 14 -3.71 7.65 26.09
C PRO A 14 -3.71 6.47 25.10
N ASP A 15 -3.43 5.26 25.56
CA ASP A 15 -3.43 4.08 24.68
C ASP A 15 -4.81 3.75 24.13
N PHE A 16 -5.84 3.75 24.98
CA PHE A 16 -7.21 3.55 24.53
C PHE A 16 -7.67 4.67 23.60
N GLU A 17 -7.40 5.93 23.96
CA GLU A 17 -7.73 7.09 23.14
C GLU A 17 -7.06 7.01 21.75
N SER A 18 -5.78 6.65 21.68
CA SER A 18 -5.07 6.46 20.42
C SER A 18 -5.72 5.38 19.53
N GLY A 19 -6.22 4.30 20.14
CA GLY A 19 -6.94 3.23 19.45
C GLY A 19 -8.30 3.70 18.91
N VAL A 20 -9.08 4.43 19.71
CA VAL A 20 -10.36 4.99 19.27
C VAL A 20 -10.15 5.96 18.11
N ARG A 21 -9.17 6.86 18.21
CA ARG A 21 -8.84 7.83 17.16
C ARG A 21 -8.35 7.15 15.88
N LEU A 22 -7.48 6.13 15.99
CA LEU A 22 -7.06 5.31 14.84
C LEU A 22 -8.26 4.69 14.13
N GLY A 23 -9.16 4.06 14.89
CA GLY A 23 -10.34 3.37 14.35
C GLY A 23 -11.29 4.35 13.65
N ILE A 24 -11.69 5.43 14.33
CA ILE A 24 -12.57 6.46 13.78
C ILE A 24 -11.93 7.11 12.54
N GLY A 25 -10.64 7.41 12.62
CA GLY A 25 -9.88 8.02 11.54
C GLY A 25 -9.86 7.16 10.28
N THR A 26 -9.48 5.89 10.44
CA THR A 26 -9.42 4.90 9.36
C THR A 26 -10.80 4.65 8.76
N PHE A 27 -11.83 4.48 9.60
CA PHE A 27 -13.19 4.21 9.16
C PHE A 27 -13.75 5.36 8.31
N ASN A 28 -13.60 6.59 8.76
CA ASN A 28 -14.05 7.77 8.02
C ASN A 28 -13.32 7.93 6.69
N LEU A 29 -12.01 7.67 6.66
CA LEU A 29 -11.23 7.68 5.42
C LEU A 29 -11.75 6.65 4.42
N LEU A 30 -11.89 5.38 4.83
CA LEU A 30 -12.33 4.30 3.97
C LEU A 30 -13.74 4.56 3.42
N LEU A 31 -14.68 4.98 4.26
CA LEU A 31 -16.01 5.36 3.79
C LEU A 31 -15.94 6.49 2.76
N SER A 32 -15.13 7.52 3.00
CA SER A 32 -14.98 8.65 2.06
C SER A 32 -14.40 8.28 0.69
N ALA A 33 -13.85 7.07 0.54
CA ALA A 33 -13.31 6.54 -0.71
C ALA A 33 -14.30 5.61 -1.43
N LEU A 34 -15.40 5.21 -0.80
CA LEU A 34 -16.36 4.29 -1.39
C LEU A 34 -17.15 4.96 -2.53
N PRO A 35 -17.53 4.21 -3.58
CA PRO A 35 -18.41 4.71 -4.61
C PRO A 35 -19.75 5.17 -4.03
N SER A 36 -20.33 6.23 -4.62
CA SER A 36 -21.57 6.87 -4.14
C SER A 36 -22.75 5.92 -3.95
N ARG A 37 -22.83 4.85 -4.77
CA ARG A 37 -23.87 3.82 -4.64
C ARG A 37 -23.77 3.03 -3.33
N VAL A 38 -22.54 2.69 -2.92
CA VAL A 38 -22.30 1.96 -1.66
C VAL A 38 -22.47 2.90 -0.48
N LEU A 39 -21.99 4.14 -0.60
CA LEU A 39 -22.18 5.16 0.43
C LEU A 39 -23.65 5.38 0.77
N LYS A 40 -24.54 5.54 -0.24
CA LYS A 40 -25.98 5.73 0.00
C LYS A 40 -26.63 4.60 0.82
N LEU A 41 -26.19 3.36 0.63
CA LEU A 41 -26.68 2.21 1.41
C LEU A 41 -26.20 2.28 2.87
N LEU A 42 -24.97 2.71 3.09
CA LEU A 42 -24.40 2.86 4.44
C LEU A 42 -24.95 4.08 5.17
N GLU A 43 -25.19 5.18 4.46
CA GLU A 43 -25.84 6.39 4.97
C GLU A 43 -27.28 6.10 5.42
N PHE A 44 -28.00 5.24 4.70
CA PHE A 44 -29.32 4.77 5.13
C PHE A 44 -29.29 4.07 6.50
N VAL A 45 -28.21 3.36 6.81
CA VAL A 45 -27.99 2.68 8.11
C VAL A 45 -27.34 3.64 9.13
N GLY A 46 -27.08 4.90 8.76
CA GLY A 46 -26.57 5.95 9.63
C GLY A 46 -25.05 6.16 9.59
N PHE A 47 -24.34 5.58 8.62
CA PHE A 47 -22.89 5.77 8.46
C PHE A 47 -22.57 6.83 7.40
N GLN A 48 -21.78 7.83 7.77
CA GLN A 48 -21.26 8.83 6.83
C GLN A 48 -19.73 8.90 6.96
N GLY A 49 -19.04 9.02 5.83
CA GLY A 49 -17.57 9.18 5.81
C GLY A 49 -17.16 10.63 5.66
N ASP A 50 -16.37 11.15 6.61
CA ASP A 50 -15.71 12.46 6.49
C ASP A 50 -14.19 12.31 6.40
N ARG A 51 -13.65 12.52 5.19
CA ARG A 51 -12.21 12.43 4.92
C ARG A 51 -11.38 13.37 5.79
N LYS A 52 -11.81 14.63 5.93
CA LYS A 52 -11.03 15.67 6.62
C LYS A 52 -10.98 15.35 8.11
N PHE A 53 -12.12 14.98 8.68
CA PHE A 53 -12.19 14.52 10.07
C PHE A 53 -11.37 13.24 10.28
N GLY A 54 -11.45 12.30 9.34
CA GLY A 54 -10.69 11.05 9.38
C GLY A 54 -9.17 11.27 9.46
N LEU A 55 -8.64 12.09 8.54
CA LEU A 55 -7.22 12.49 8.55
C LEU A 55 -6.84 13.23 9.83
N GLN A 56 -7.69 14.15 10.31
CA GLN A 56 -7.44 14.88 11.55
C GLN A 56 -7.29 13.93 12.75
N GLN A 57 -8.15 12.91 12.88
CA GLN A 57 -8.04 11.92 13.95
C GLN A 57 -6.76 11.10 13.85
N LEU A 58 -6.38 10.68 12.64
CA LEU A 58 -5.13 9.96 12.42
C LEU A 58 -3.91 10.83 12.77
N HIS A 59 -3.90 12.11 12.37
CA HIS A 59 -2.83 13.04 12.73
C HIS A 59 -2.73 13.28 14.23
N MET A 60 -3.85 13.27 14.96
CA MET A 60 -3.82 13.31 16.42
C MET A 60 -3.17 12.05 16.99
N THR A 61 -3.51 10.86 16.49
CA THR A 61 -2.84 9.60 16.87
C THR A 61 -1.34 9.61 16.52
N VAL A 62 -0.97 10.20 15.37
CA VAL A 62 0.43 10.40 14.99
C VAL A 62 1.17 11.32 15.98
N LYS A 63 0.50 12.19 16.74
CA LYS A 63 1.18 13.01 17.76
C LYS A 63 1.32 12.29 19.11
N MET A 64 0.59 11.19 19.32
CA MET A 64 0.59 10.42 20.57
C MET A 64 1.76 9.41 20.61
N ARG A 65 3.00 9.94 20.55
CA ARG A 65 4.23 9.14 20.66
C ARG A 65 4.26 8.34 21.95
N GLY A 66 4.71 7.10 21.89
CA GLY A 66 4.69 6.14 22.99
C GLY A 66 3.46 5.21 23.02
N SER A 67 2.39 5.53 22.27
CA SER A 67 1.30 4.57 22.05
C SER A 67 1.67 3.55 20.98
N LEU A 68 1.24 2.30 21.15
CA LEU A 68 1.43 1.25 20.13
C LEU A 68 0.71 1.56 18.80
N ARG A 69 -0.27 2.49 18.82
CA ARG A 69 -1.12 2.81 17.66
C ARG A 69 -0.56 3.95 16.82
N HIS A 70 0.37 4.73 17.36
CA HIS A 70 1.09 5.78 16.63
C HIS A 70 1.69 5.29 15.30
N PRO A 71 2.52 4.23 15.24
CA PRO A 71 3.08 3.75 13.98
C PRO A 71 2.01 3.22 13.03
N LEU A 72 0.93 2.61 13.53
CA LEU A 72 -0.20 2.17 12.70
C LEU A 72 -0.91 3.37 12.05
N ALA A 73 -1.11 4.47 12.77
CA ALA A 73 -1.68 5.68 12.21
C ALA A 73 -0.78 6.28 11.11
N ILE A 74 0.54 6.25 11.30
CA ILE A 74 1.49 6.64 10.24
C ILE A 74 1.29 5.77 8.99
N LEU A 75 1.24 4.45 9.15
CA LEU A 75 1.04 3.51 8.03
C LEU A 75 -0.28 3.77 7.29
N VAL A 76 -1.37 4.06 8.01
CA VAL A 76 -2.66 4.40 7.38
C VAL A 76 -2.56 5.71 6.59
N CYS A 77 -1.94 6.75 7.15
CA CYS A 77 -1.73 8.01 6.43
C CYS A 77 -0.86 7.84 5.18
N LEU A 78 0.19 7.00 5.26
CA LEU A 78 1.05 6.67 4.11
C LEU A 78 0.27 5.87 3.05
N ALA A 79 -0.50 4.86 3.46
CA ALA A 79 -1.35 4.09 2.55
C ALA A 79 -2.38 5.00 1.85
N TRP A 80 -2.99 5.91 2.59
CA TRP A 80 -3.94 6.87 2.03
C TRP A 80 -3.30 7.72 0.93
N ASN A 81 -2.16 8.34 1.24
CA ASN A 81 -1.49 9.26 0.32
C ASN A 81 -0.81 8.54 -0.86
N LEU A 82 -0.12 7.42 -0.63
CA LEU A 82 0.73 6.77 -1.64
C LEU A 82 0.04 5.65 -2.41
N ILE A 83 -1.09 5.14 -1.94
CA ILE A 83 -1.82 4.04 -2.58
C ILE A 83 -3.22 4.50 -2.97
N PHE A 84 -4.07 4.87 -2.00
CA PHE A 84 -5.47 5.17 -2.29
C PHE A 84 -5.65 6.40 -3.17
N ASN A 85 -4.97 7.51 -2.88
CA ASN A 85 -5.05 8.71 -3.72
C ASN A 85 -4.60 8.42 -5.15
N ALA A 86 -3.53 7.64 -5.33
CA ALA A 86 -2.99 7.28 -6.63
C ALA A 86 -3.94 6.36 -7.42
N VAL A 87 -4.45 5.29 -6.79
CA VAL A 87 -5.32 4.30 -7.45
C VAL A 87 -6.70 4.87 -7.78
N LEU A 88 -7.25 5.71 -6.89
CA LEU A 88 -8.60 6.25 -7.04
C LEU A 88 -8.63 7.62 -7.73
N GLY A 89 -7.47 8.21 -8.05
CA GLY A 89 -7.38 9.54 -8.67
C GLY A 89 -8.00 10.65 -7.80
N LEU A 90 -7.91 10.54 -6.47
CA LEU A 90 -8.60 11.44 -5.54
C LEU A 90 -7.89 12.79 -5.31
N GLY A 91 -6.70 12.97 -5.87
CA GLY A 91 -5.90 14.19 -5.77
C GLY A 91 -4.41 13.92 -5.71
N ASP A 92 -3.64 15.00 -5.57
CA ASP A 92 -2.18 14.93 -5.55
C ASP A 92 -1.64 14.32 -4.25
N VAL A 93 -0.51 13.62 -4.38
CA VAL A 93 0.21 13.04 -3.25
C VAL A 93 0.93 14.14 -2.47
N ASN A 94 0.66 14.28 -1.18
CA ASN A 94 1.40 15.20 -0.30
C ASN A 94 2.78 14.63 0.05
N LEU A 95 3.75 14.81 -0.86
CA LEU A 95 5.11 14.29 -0.70
C LEU A 95 5.82 14.81 0.57
N GLN A 96 5.54 16.04 0.98
CA GLN A 96 6.15 16.62 2.18
C GLN A 96 5.66 15.91 3.45
N GLU A 97 4.36 15.64 3.53
CA GLU A 97 3.78 14.89 4.62
C GLU A 97 4.29 13.46 4.65
N CYS A 98 4.30 12.76 3.51
CA CYS A 98 4.83 11.41 3.40
C CYS A 98 6.29 11.33 3.85
N SER A 99 7.14 12.29 3.47
CA SER A 99 8.53 12.36 3.92
C SER A 99 8.65 12.48 5.44
N ASN A 100 7.84 13.35 6.05
CA ASN A 100 7.83 13.55 7.50
C ASN A 100 7.35 12.29 8.24
N LEU A 101 6.28 11.67 7.76
CA LEU A 101 5.71 10.43 8.29
C LEU A 101 6.72 9.27 8.21
N LEU A 102 7.35 9.08 7.05
CA LEU A 102 8.39 8.06 6.85
C LEU A 102 9.59 8.28 7.76
N ARG A 103 10.05 9.52 7.90
CA ARG A 103 11.16 9.85 8.80
C ARG A 103 10.84 9.46 10.24
N MET A 104 9.63 9.76 10.72
CA MET A 104 9.21 9.33 12.06
C MET A 104 9.20 7.80 12.19
N LEU A 105 8.56 7.10 11.24
CA LEU A 105 8.46 5.65 11.27
C LEU A 105 9.83 4.95 11.22
N LEU A 106 10.72 5.38 10.33
CA LEU A 106 12.03 4.76 10.14
C LEU A 106 13.06 5.19 11.20
N THR A 107 12.84 6.29 11.91
CA THR A 107 13.66 6.62 13.10
C THR A 107 13.38 5.62 14.22
N ASP A 108 12.10 5.31 14.45
CA ASP A 108 11.69 4.40 15.51
C ASP A 108 11.86 2.92 15.11
N PHE A 109 11.67 2.60 13.82
CA PHE A 109 11.73 1.24 13.26
C PHE A 109 12.53 1.19 11.94
N PRO A 110 13.88 1.31 11.99
CA PRO A 110 14.73 1.44 10.81
C PRO A 110 14.66 0.25 9.84
N THR A 111 14.48 -0.95 10.39
CA THR A 111 14.40 -2.22 9.66
C THR A 111 12.97 -2.73 9.64
N SER A 112 11.96 -1.87 9.56
CA SER A 112 10.57 -2.33 9.39
C SER A 112 10.29 -2.66 7.93
N SER A 113 9.82 -3.87 7.61
CA SER A 113 9.49 -4.22 6.22
C SER A 113 8.37 -3.32 5.67
N LEU A 114 7.38 -2.97 6.49
CA LEU A 114 6.35 -1.98 6.12
C LEU A 114 6.91 -0.57 5.90
N GLY A 115 7.86 -0.12 6.73
CA GLY A 115 8.51 1.18 6.54
C GLY A 115 9.34 1.21 5.25
N LEU A 116 10.09 0.15 4.96
CA LEU A 116 10.84 -0.01 3.71
C LEU A 116 9.91 -0.08 2.49
N PHE A 117 8.80 -0.80 2.58
CA PHE A 117 7.79 -0.83 1.52
C PHE A 117 7.25 0.58 1.22
N PHE A 118 6.85 1.34 2.25
CA PHE A 118 6.36 2.70 2.03
C PHE A 118 7.47 3.68 1.60
N ALA A 119 8.73 3.46 1.98
CA ALA A 119 9.86 4.20 1.44
C ALA A 119 10.01 3.96 -0.07
N GLY A 120 9.82 2.73 -0.52
CA GLY A 120 9.74 2.39 -1.95
C GLY A 120 8.59 3.10 -2.66
N LYS A 121 7.36 3.02 -2.12
CA LYS A 121 6.20 3.74 -2.66
C LYS A 121 6.42 5.26 -2.74
N TYR A 122 7.12 5.83 -1.76
CA TYR A 122 7.47 7.24 -1.76
C TYR A 122 8.50 7.60 -2.84
N ALA A 123 9.49 6.74 -3.07
CA ALA A 123 10.46 6.91 -4.16
C ALA A 123 9.76 6.82 -5.53
N GLU A 124 8.83 5.88 -5.72
CA GLU A 124 8.01 5.83 -6.94
C GLU A 124 7.20 7.11 -7.15
N ALA A 125 6.56 7.62 -6.09
CA ALA A 125 5.80 8.87 -6.16
C ALA A 125 6.67 10.09 -6.51
N LYS A 126 7.99 10.02 -6.27
CA LYS A 126 8.97 11.02 -6.71
C LYS A 126 9.55 10.76 -8.11
N GLY A 127 9.25 9.62 -8.71
CA GLY A 127 9.82 9.18 -9.99
C GLY A 127 11.22 8.55 -9.88
N ASP A 128 11.69 8.21 -8.67
CA ASP A 128 12.98 7.55 -8.47
C ASP A 128 12.81 6.02 -8.44
N ILE A 129 12.79 5.41 -9.62
CA ILE A 129 12.54 3.97 -9.80
C ILE A 129 13.69 3.12 -9.25
N HIS A 130 14.94 3.60 -9.33
CA HIS A 130 16.09 2.87 -8.80
C HIS A 130 16.00 2.77 -7.27
N GLN A 131 15.73 3.88 -6.60
CA GLN A 131 15.55 3.87 -5.15
C GLN A 131 14.33 3.02 -4.74
N ALA A 132 13.24 3.08 -5.51
CA ALA A 132 12.07 2.24 -5.26
C ALA A 132 12.43 0.75 -5.28
N PHE A 133 13.14 0.31 -6.32
CA PHE A 133 13.62 -1.06 -6.47
C PHE A 133 14.44 -1.53 -5.26
N ASP A 134 15.41 -0.72 -4.82
CA ASP A 134 16.26 -1.03 -3.67
C ASP A 134 15.44 -1.19 -2.38
N MET A 135 14.46 -0.30 -2.17
CA MET A 135 13.64 -0.31 -0.96
C MET A 135 12.69 -1.52 -0.91
N PHE A 136 12.04 -1.87 -2.03
CA PHE A 136 11.19 -3.06 -2.10
C PHE A 136 12.00 -4.35 -1.94
N SER A 137 13.18 -4.43 -2.55
CA SER A 137 14.08 -5.56 -2.40
C SER A 137 14.52 -5.75 -0.95
N LYS A 138 14.92 -4.66 -0.28
CA LYS A 138 15.25 -4.67 1.16
C LYS A 138 14.05 -5.08 2.02
N SER A 139 12.85 -4.59 1.71
CA SER A 139 11.61 -4.95 2.41
C SER A 139 11.34 -6.47 2.37
N ILE A 140 11.53 -7.10 1.20
CA ILE A 140 11.37 -8.55 1.01
C ILE A 140 12.42 -9.32 1.81
N GLN A 141 13.70 -8.90 1.75
CA GLN A 141 14.80 -9.57 2.45
C GLN A 141 14.68 -9.51 3.96
N ASN A 142 14.03 -8.47 4.47
CA ASN A 142 13.99 -8.17 5.90
C ASN A 142 13.04 -9.08 6.71
N GLN A 143 12.14 -9.83 6.07
CA GLN A 143 11.35 -10.86 6.75
C GLN A 143 10.96 -11.97 5.78
N SER A 144 10.94 -13.22 6.21
CA SER A 144 10.48 -14.36 5.40
C SER A 144 9.39 -15.22 6.08
N GLU A 145 8.95 -14.82 7.27
CA GLU A 145 7.95 -15.56 8.05
C GLU A 145 6.56 -15.47 7.44
N TRP A 146 6.18 -14.27 6.99
CA TRP A 146 4.88 -14.02 6.37
C TRP A 146 5.06 -13.75 4.87
N ARG A 147 5.14 -14.82 4.08
CA ARG A 147 5.30 -14.76 2.62
C ARG A 147 4.26 -13.90 1.87
N PRO A 148 2.97 -13.91 2.23
CA PRO A 148 1.99 -13.04 1.56
C PRO A 148 2.34 -11.55 1.57
N PHE A 149 3.15 -11.08 2.53
CA PHE A 149 3.64 -9.71 2.57
C PHE A 149 4.59 -9.37 1.41
N HIS A 150 5.26 -10.37 0.82
CA HIS A 150 6.13 -10.16 -0.32
C HIS A 150 5.35 -9.81 -1.58
N HIS A 151 4.09 -10.24 -1.69
CA HIS A 151 3.31 -10.06 -2.92
C HIS A 151 3.09 -8.59 -3.29
N PRO A 152 2.73 -7.67 -2.37
CA PRO A 152 2.76 -6.22 -2.66
C PRO A 152 4.11 -5.73 -3.17
N CYS A 153 5.23 -6.19 -2.60
CA CYS A 153 6.55 -5.78 -3.07
C CYS A 153 6.84 -6.34 -4.48
N PHE A 154 6.46 -7.58 -4.77
CA PHE A 154 6.57 -8.17 -6.10
C PHE A 154 5.74 -7.42 -7.14
N TRP A 155 4.56 -6.94 -6.75
CA TRP A 155 3.71 -6.11 -7.61
C TRP A 155 4.39 -4.79 -7.98
N GLU A 156 5.00 -4.11 -7.02
CA GLU A 156 5.70 -2.85 -7.32
C GLU A 156 7.00 -3.10 -8.11
N LEU A 157 7.77 -4.15 -7.79
CA LEU A 157 8.98 -4.53 -8.53
C LEU A 157 8.67 -4.89 -10.00
N MET A 158 7.57 -5.59 -10.24
CA MET A 158 7.06 -5.86 -11.58
C MET A 158 6.90 -4.56 -12.40
N PHE A 159 6.30 -3.53 -11.81
CA PHE A 159 6.14 -2.23 -12.48
C PHE A 159 7.45 -1.46 -12.58
N CYS A 160 8.34 -1.52 -11.58
CA CYS A 160 9.67 -0.92 -11.67
C CYS A 160 10.47 -1.46 -12.87
N HIS A 161 10.42 -2.79 -13.11
CA HIS A 161 11.02 -3.40 -14.29
C HIS A 161 10.34 -2.95 -15.58
N ALA A 162 9.01 -2.91 -15.60
CA ALA A 162 8.25 -2.45 -16.76
C ALA A 162 8.58 -0.99 -17.13
N PHE A 163 8.66 -0.09 -16.15
CA PHE A 163 9.06 1.31 -16.36
C PHE A 163 10.47 1.45 -16.89
N SER A 164 11.35 0.50 -16.56
CA SER A 164 12.74 0.44 -17.04
C SER A 164 12.88 -0.27 -18.39
N GLY A 165 11.79 -0.71 -19.02
CA GLY A 165 11.81 -1.47 -20.27
C GLY A 165 12.30 -2.92 -20.15
N GLN A 166 12.44 -3.43 -18.92
CA GLN A 166 12.90 -4.79 -18.64
C GLN A 166 11.70 -5.77 -18.63
N TRP A 167 11.09 -5.94 -19.80
CA TRP A 167 9.83 -6.66 -19.97
C TRP A 167 9.87 -8.13 -19.53
N GLU A 168 11.00 -8.81 -19.72
CA GLU A 168 11.15 -10.21 -19.31
C GLU A 168 11.10 -10.37 -17.78
N GLU A 169 11.79 -9.50 -17.05
CA GLU A 169 11.77 -9.50 -15.58
C GLU A 169 10.40 -9.11 -15.03
N ALA A 170 9.74 -8.13 -15.66
CA ALA A 170 8.36 -7.79 -15.33
C ALA A 170 7.43 -9.00 -15.52
N ALA A 171 7.56 -9.75 -16.63
CA ALA A 171 6.79 -10.96 -16.88
C ALA A 171 7.07 -12.07 -15.84
N LYS A 172 8.32 -12.20 -15.35
CA LYS A 172 8.69 -13.16 -14.29
C LYS A 172 7.93 -12.85 -12.99
N TYR A 173 7.93 -11.60 -12.54
CA TYR A 173 7.18 -11.21 -11.33
C TYR A 173 5.66 -11.33 -11.51
N ALA A 174 5.13 -10.96 -12.68
CA ALA A 174 3.71 -11.14 -12.98
C ALA A 174 3.29 -12.61 -12.92
N ASN A 175 4.10 -13.50 -13.51
CA ASN A 175 3.86 -14.94 -13.47
C ASN A 175 4.04 -15.52 -12.05
N LEU A 176 5.00 -15.03 -11.28
CA LEU A 176 5.17 -15.41 -9.88
C LEU A 176 3.90 -15.10 -9.06
N LEU A 177 3.36 -13.89 -9.21
CA LEU A 177 2.09 -13.50 -8.59
C LEU A 177 0.92 -14.35 -9.11
N PHE A 178 0.89 -14.65 -10.41
CA PHE A 178 -0.10 -15.56 -10.98
C PHE A 178 -0.03 -16.96 -10.37
N VAL A 179 1.14 -17.47 -10.00
CA VAL A 179 1.27 -18.80 -9.38
C VAL A 179 0.93 -18.74 -7.89
N GLU A 180 1.55 -17.83 -7.14
CA GLU A 180 1.50 -17.83 -5.67
C GLU A 180 0.24 -17.17 -5.10
N ASN A 181 -0.26 -16.09 -5.71
CA ASN A 181 -1.36 -15.31 -5.15
C ASN A 181 -2.72 -15.89 -5.55
N ARG A 182 -3.63 -16.09 -4.60
CA ARG A 182 -4.98 -16.65 -4.86
C ARG A 182 -5.98 -15.62 -5.40
N TRP A 183 -5.68 -14.34 -5.29
CA TRP A 183 -6.56 -13.23 -5.72
C TRP A 183 -6.14 -12.72 -7.09
N SER A 184 -7.07 -12.16 -7.86
CA SER A 184 -6.78 -11.46 -9.12
C SER A 184 -5.93 -12.24 -10.14
N LYS A 185 -6.09 -13.57 -10.19
CA LYS A 185 -5.36 -14.45 -11.14
C LYS A 185 -5.47 -13.97 -12.59
N SER A 186 -6.65 -13.54 -13.00
CA SER A 186 -6.87 -13.00 -14.35
C SER A 186 -6.03 -11.75 -14.63
N SER A 187 -5.89 -10.84 -13.66
CA SER A 187 -5.04 -9.66 -13.79
C SER A 187 -3.57 -10.03 -13.96
N TYR A 188 -3.06 -10.99 -13.18
CA TYR A 188 -1.66 -11.42 -13.31
C TYR A 188 -1.40 -12.18 -14.62
N ALA A 189 -2.32 -13.03 -15.06
CA ALA A 189 -2.23 -13.70 -16.36
C ALA A 189 -2.19 -12.69 -17.51
N TYR A 190 -3.10 -11.70 -17.47
CA TYR A 190 -3.15 -10.61 -18.44
C TYR A 190 -1.86 -9.80 -18.46
N LEU A 191 -1.37 -9.35 -17.30
CA LEU A 191 -0.12 -8.59 -17.21
C LEU A 191 1.08 -9.41 -17.70
N THR A 192 1.14 -10.70 -17.37
CA THR A 192 2.17 -11.61 -17.88
C THR A 192 2.15 -11.65 -19.42
N ALA A 193 0.97 -11.80 -20.01
CA ALA A 193 0.81 -11.77 -21.47
C ALA A 193 1.23 -10.43 -22.08
N CYS A 194 0.83 -9.30 -21.48
CA CYS A 194 1.22 -7.96 -21.94
C CYS A 194 2.73 -7.76 -21.94
N PHE A 195 3.43 -8.14 -20.85
CA PHE A 195 4.88 -8.00 -20.77
C PHE A 195 5.61 -8.92 -21.75
N LEU A 196 5.13 -10.14 -21.96
CA LEU A 196 5.68 -11.05 -22.97
C LEU A 196 5.52 -10.51 -24.40
N LEU A 197 4.37 -9.91 -24.72
CA LEU A 197 4.15 -9.24 -26.02
C LEU A 197 5.06 -8.02 -26.19
N ALA A 198 5.23 -7.22 -25.14
CA ALA A 198 6.15 -6.07 -25.17
C ALA A 198 7.60 -6.52 -25.39
N HIS A 199 8.01 -7.63 -24.76
CA HIS A 199 9.32 -8.24 -24.99
C HIS A 199 9.46 -8.72 -26.44
N GLU A 200 8.45 -9.38 -27.00
CA GLU A 200 8.48 -9.82 -28.40
C GLU A 200 8.66 -8.64 -29.38
N ALA A 201 7.98 -7.53 -29.12
CA ALA A 201 8.09 -6.31 -29.93
C ALA A 201 9.51 -5.71 -29.95
N THR A 202 10.36 -6.04 -28.96
CA THR A 202 11.78 -5.63 -28.94
C THR A 202 12.70 -6.49 -29.82
N GLY A 203 12.16 -7.49 -30.53
CA GLY A 203 12.90 -8.30 -31.52
C GLY A 203 13.29 -9.70 -31.05
N SER A 204 12.93 -10.09 -29.83
CA SER A 204 13.30 -11.38 -29.20
C SER A 204 12.25 -12.49 -29.41
N SER A 205 11.62 -12.54 -30.59
CA SER A 205 10.48 -13.42 -30.84
C SER A 205 10.87 -14.91 -30.86
N THR A 206 10.23 -15.71 -30.01
CA THR A 206 10.32 -17.19 -30.04
C THR A 206 8.91 -17.78 -30.04
N VAL A 207 8.73 -18.90 -30.77
CA VAL A 207 7.43 -19.61 -30.89
C VAL A 207 6.86 -19.98 -29.51
N SER A 208 7.73 -20.29 -28.55
CA SER A 208 7.36 -20.63 -27.17
C SER A 208 6.63 -19.51 -26.42
N ILE A 209 6.98 -18.24 -26.68
CA ILE A 209 6.34 -17.09 -26.02
C ILE A 209 4.87 -16.97 -26.45
N ARG A 210 4.58 -17.15 -27.75
CA ARG A 210 3.23 -17.05 -28.30
C ARG A 210 2.30 -18.16 -27.79
N GLU A 211 2.81 -19.37 -27.66
CA GLU A 211 2.07 -20.49 -27.06
C GLU A 211 1.71 -20.20 -25.60
N LYS A 212 2.67 -19.68 -24.82
CA LYS A 212 2.46 -19.32 -23.42
C LYS A 212 1.43 -18.21 -23.26
N ILE A 213 1.46 -17.18 -24.10
CA ILE A 213 0.44 -16.12 -24.12
C ILE A 213 -0.95 -16.71 -24.40
N THR A 214 -1.05 -17.58 -25.41
CA THR A 214 -2.32 -18.21 -25.79
C THR A 214 -2.89 -19.08 -24.66
N GLN A 215 -2.04 -19.75 -23.89
CA GLN A 215 -2.46 -20.55 -22.73
C GLN A 215 -2.93 -19.68 -21.56
N LEU A 216 -2.26 -18.56 -21.28
CA LEU A 216 -2.63 -17.64 -20.19
C LEU A 216 -3.96 -16.92 -20.43
N MET A 217 -4.36 -16.78 -21.69
CA MET A 217 -5.55 -16.02 -22.10
C MET A 217 -6.80 -16.89 -22.35
N LYS A 218 -6.73 -18.20 -22.05
CA LYS A 218 -7.89 -19.12 -22.06
C LYS A 218 -8.57 -19.14 -20.69
#